data_AF-A0ABD0RQX6-F1
#
_entry.id   AF-A0ABD0RQX6-F1
#
_cell.length_a   1.000
_cell.length_b   1.000
_cell.length_c   1.000
_cell.angle_alpha   90.00
_cell.angle_beta   90.00
_cell.angle_gamma   90.00
#
_symmetry.space_group_name_H-M   'P 1'
#
loop_
_entity.id
_entity.type
_entity.pdbx_description
1 polymer ?
#
loop_
_entity_poly.entity_id
_entity_poly.type
_entity_poly.pdbx_seq_one_letter_code
_entity_poly.pdbx_strand_id
1 'polypeptide(L)' 'LGEDTFNRAKLLNVGYTEALKDAEYDCFIFSDVDLIPMDDRNLYHCYDQPRHFAIAMDKFGF' A
#
# COMPACT_ATOMS: atom_id res chain seq x y z
N LEU A 1 -3.67 -23.62 5.21
CA LEU A 1 -2.79 -22.54 5.71
C LEU A 1 -1.89 -22.14 4.54
N GLY A 2 -1.51 -20.87 4.41
CA GLY A 2 -0.77 -20.36 3.24
C GLY A 2 0.65 -20.92 3.17
N GLU A 3 0.80 -22.17 2.72
CA GLU A 3 2.08 -22.90 2.62
C GLU A 3 2.73 -22.74 1.23
N ASP A 4 1.98 -22.20 0.26
CA ASP A 4 2.51 -21.86 -1.05
C ASP A 4 3.34 -20.57 -1.03
N THR A 5 4.10 -20.34 -2.09
CA THR A 5 4.89 -19.12 -2.25
C THR A 5 4.01 -17.86 -2.17
N PHE A 6 4.39 -16.95 -1.29
CA PHE A 6 3.71 -15.67 -1.11
C PHE A 6 3.80 -14.83 -2.40
N ASN A 7 2.65 -14.39 -2.91
CA ASN A 7 2.57 -13.51 -4.07
C ASN A 7 1.97 -12.16 -3.66
N ARG A 8 2.84 -11.23 -3.26
CA ARG A 8 2.48 -9.88 -2.82
C ARG A 8 1.61 -9.16 -3.84
N ALA A 9 2.06 -9.04 -5.09
CA ALA A 9 1.36 -8.28 -6.12
C ALA A 9 -0.03 -8.85 -6.43
N LYS A 10 -0.18 -10.19 -6.45
CA LYS A 10 -1.49 -10.82 -6.62
C LYS A 10 -2.44 -10.48 -5.48
N LEU A 11 -1.96 -10.45 -4.23
CA LEU A 11 -2.78 -10.07 -3.08
C LEU A 11 -3.19 -8.59 -3.11
N LEU A 12 -2.32 -7.70 -3.60
CA LEU A 12 -2.69 -6.29 -3.81
C LEU A 12 -3.84 -6.15 -4.84
N ASN A 13 -3.79 -6.91 -5.94
CA ASN A 13 -4.87 -6.93 -6.93
C ASN A 13 -6.17 -7.50 -6.35
N VAL A 14 -6.09 -8.53 -5.50
CA VAL A 14 -7.24 -9.05 -4.75
C VAL A 14 -7.82 -7.95 -3.85
N GLY A 15 -6.97 -7.25 -3.08
CA GLY A 15 -7.40 -6.14 -2.22
C GLY A 15 -8.14 -5.04 -2.97
N TYR A 16 -7.61 -4.60 -4.12
CA TYR A 16 -8.29 -3.64 -5.00
C TYR A 16 -9.68 -4.13 -5.42
N THR A 17 -9.77 -5.39 -5.86
CA THR A 17 -11.02 -5.97 -6.38
C THR A 17 -12.06 -6.19 -5.28
N GLU A 18 -11.65 -6.64 -4.11
CA GLU A 18 -12.56 -6.91 -2.98
C GLU A 18 -13.02 -5.62 -2.29
N ALA A 19 -12.15 -4.61 -2.15
CA ALA A 19 -12.51 -3.32 -1.56
C ALA A 19 -13.64 -2.63 -2.35
N LEU A 20 -13.61 -2.73 -3.69
CA LEU A 20 -14.66 -2.19 -4.56
C LEU A 20 -16.03 -2.89 -4.41
N LYS A 21 -16.10 -4.03 -3.72
CA LYS A 21 -17.38 -4.67 -3.38
C LYS A 21 -18.02 -4.06 -2.13
N ASP A 22 -17.23 -3.42 -1.27
CA ASP A 22 -17.69 -2.80 -0.03
C ASP A 22 -18.14 -1.35 -0.26
N ALA A 23 -17.34 -0.57 -1.01
CA ALA A 23 -17.65 0.80 -1.37
C ALA A 23 -16.98 1.24 -2.68
N GLU A 24 -17.48 2.33 -3.25
CA GLU A 24 -16.84 3.01 -4.38
C GLU A 24 -15.64 3.82 -3.89
N TYR A 25 -14.47 3.19 -3.87
CA TYR A 25 -13.20 3.86 -3.61
C TYR A 25 -12.60 4.42 -4.89
N ASP A 26 -12.11 5.66 -4.83
CA ASP A 26 -11.41 6.36 -5.91
C ASP A 26 -9.88 6.38 -5.72
N CYS A 27 -9.39 5.88 -4.59
CA CYS A 27 -7.98 5.85 -4.25
C CYS A 27 -7.59 4.57 -3.50
N PHE A 28 -6.42 4.02 -3.83
CA PHE A 28 -5.88 2.80 -3.25
C PHE A 28 -4.43 3.01 -2.81
N ILE A 29 -4.14 2.77 -1.54
CA ILE A 29 -2.79 2.83 -0.98
C ILE A 29 -2.32 1.40 -0.68
N PHE A 30 -1.26 0.98 -1.37
CA PHE A 30 -0.65 -0.33 -1.14
C PHE A 30 0.50 -0.18 -0.15
N SER A 31 0.29 -0.62 1.09
CA SER A 31 1.29 -0.56 2.16
C SER A 31 1.77 -1.95 2.54
N ASP A 32 3.07 -2.08 2.80
CA ASP A 32 3.56 -3.21 3.56
C ASP A 32 3.15 -3.07 5.03
N VAL A 33 2.99 -4.21 5.71
CA VAL A 33 2.55 -4.27 7.12
C VAL A 33 3.65 -3.83 8.10
N ASP A 34 4.90 -3.82 7.65
CA ASP A 34 6.09 -3.49 8.44
C ASP A 34 6.63 -2.07 8.18
N LEU A 35 5.90 -1.25 7.41
CA LEU A 35 6.27 0.15 7.14
C LEU A 35 5.30 1.11 7.83
N ILE A 36 5.84 1.94 8.74
CA ILE A 36 5.09 2.97 9.47
C ILE A 36 5.62 4.36 9.08
N PRO A 37 4.75 5.31 8.65
CA PRO A 37 5.18 6.68 8.38
C PRO A 37 5.59 7.38 9.68
N MET A 38 6.75 8.04 9.66
CA MET A 38 7.28 8.78 10.82
C MET A 38 6.78 10.22 10.91
N ASP A 39 6.13 10.72 9.85
CA ASP A 39 5.68 12.10 9.70
C ASP A 39 4.26 12.12 9.14
N ASP A 40 3.34 12.77 9.86
CA ASP A 40 1.93 12.85 9.51
C ASP A 40 1.67 13.76 8.29
N ARG A 41 2.67 14.53 7.86
CA ARG A 41 2.64 15.30 6.61
C ARG A 41 2.77 14.41 5.37
N ASN A 42 3.14 13.14 5.53
CA ASN A 42 3.05 12.14 4.46
C ASN A 42 1.59 11.64 4.35
N LEU A 43 0.74 12.41 3.67
CA LEU A 43 -0.70 12.16 3.65
C LEU A 43 -1.06 10.96 2.74
N TYR A 44 -1.68 9.91 3.30
CA TYR A 44 -2.03 8.67 2.60
C TYR A 44 -3.30 8.84 1.73
N HIS A 45 -3.18 9.59 0.64
CA HIS A 45 -4.21 9.72 -0.39
C HIS A 45 -3.58 9.83 -1.79
N CYS A 46 -4.41 9.75 -2.82
CA CYS A 46 -3.97 9.79 -4.20
C CYS A 46 -3.79 11.24 -4.68
N TYR A 47 -2.96 11.40 -5.71
CA TYR A 47 -2.65 12.66 -6.38
C TYR A 47 -2.83 12.49 -7.90
N ASP A 48 -2.59 13.55 -8.68
CA ASP A 48 -2.71 13.53 -10.15
C ASP A 48 -1.81 12.49 -10.85
N GLN A 49 -0.77 12.01 -10.17
CA GLN A 49 0.17 11.01 -10.65
C GLN A 49 0.41 9.94 -9.56
N PRO A 50 0.84 8.72 -9.94
CA PRO A 50 1.17 7.67 -8.97
C PRO A 50 2.16 8.16 -7.91
N ARG A 51 1.86 7.90 -6.64
CA ARG A 51 2.66 8.37 -5.51
C ARG A 51 3.47 7.22 -4.91
N HIS A 52 4.77 7.45 -4.75
CA HIS A 52 5.64 6.60 -3.95
C HIS A 52 5.74 7.18 -2.53
N PHE A 53 5.28 6.44 -1.51
CA PHE A 53 5.16 6.92 -0.13
C PHE A 53 6.39 6.65 0.73
N ALA A 54 6.93 5.43 0.68
CA ALA A 54 8.07 5.00 1.48
C ALA A 54 9.40 5.37 0.80
N ILE A 55 9.63 6.67 0.55
CA ILE A 55 10.81 7.14 -0.21
C ILE A 55 12.11 7.10 0.59
N ALA A 56 12.02 7.21 1.91
CA ALA A 56 13.16 7.30 2.82
C ALA A 56 12.92 6.38 4.01
N MET A 57 13.37 5.13 3.89
CA MET A 57 13.19 4.09 4.90
C MET A 57 14.46 3.98 5.75
N ASP A 58 14.29 3.89 7.07
CA ASP A 58 15.39 3.75 8.03
C ASP A 58 16.30 2.54 7.75
N LYS A 59 15.71 1.41 7.33
CA LYS A 59 16.41 0.18 6.93
C LYS A 59 17.41 0.38 5.80
N PHE A 60 17.24 1.43 4.99
CA PHE A 60 18.15 1.79 3.90
C PHE A 60 18.97 3.05 4.19
N GLY A 61 18.94 3.54 5.43
CA GLY A 61 19.71 4.72 5.85
C GLY A 61 19.05 6.06 5.58
N PHE A 62 17.71 6.08 5.42
CA PHE A 62 16.89 7.23 5.02
C PHE A 62 17.18 7.73 3.61
#